data_AF-A0A9X8E8B5-F1
#
_entry.id   AF-A0A9X8E8B5-F1
#
_cell.length_a   1.000
_cell.length_b   1.000
_cell.length_c   1.000
_cell.angle_alpha   90.00
_cell.angle_beta   90.00
_cell.angle_gamma   90.00
#
_symmetry.space_group_name_H-M   'P 1'
#
loop_
_entity.id
_entity.type
_entity.pdbx_description
1 polymer ?
#
loop_
_entity_poly.entity_id
_entity_poly.type
_entity_poly.pdbx_seq_one_letter_code
_entity_poly.pdbx_strand_id
1 'polypeptide(L)'
;MKVLTILAFGAAASATQFNYPTFDIPAFDLTDDISPEEVSRLVHNLQTTGIMAIKNIPNFEAIRFEYLRSAAECSSTKFDQLLHKELVDGTQRRTLSTNTAGVTPEVADRCPAYALAHTAYTKVLDQETIKWATLLDNVGNSTFKSSSSSSLASIAVNGSHLDHFHGYTNPVQDVPSSLELSLEMHEDAGLAILTSAPLFFDQTADGSVVQVPNPDENTGLVIVVDGERVRPVLKANELVIMTGQGFESWGDFGHAFHPVLHGMIMPRNAPSSVVRAFSGRMLLLLAHQTMKNTGMTFNDYNHAVTRHLMAEDDSVVPLACPVGRILTASDSICTLGNWVPGPDSTATKKECMAKCNNMHFLNQCKQMKCIENGSIAGVSCWMVCVAPLGPELCPAPGKEVCK
;
A
#
# COMPACT_ATOMS: atom_id res chain seq x y z
N MET A 1 30.54 28.26 54.45
CA MET A 1 30.75 27.11 53.54
C MET A 1 29.63 26.09 53.74
N LYS A 2 28.83 25.82 52.71
CA LYS A 2 28.08 24.57 52.52
C LYS A 2 28.12 24.29 51.02
N VAL A 3 28.76 23.20 50.62
CA VAL A 3 28.82 22.76 49.22
C VAL A 3 27.53 22.03 48.94
N LEU A 4 26.76 22.48 47.95
CA LEU A 4 25.56 21.78 47.49
C LEU A 4 25.92 20.95 46.25
N THR A 5 26.26 19.69 46.47
CA THR A 5 26.54 18.75 45.38
C THR A 5 25.22 18.33 44.75
N ILE A 6 24.84 18.94 43.62
CA ILE A 6 23.72 18.45 42.81
C ILE A 6 24.28 17.37 41.87
N LEU A 7 23.76 16.16 42.03
CA LEU A 7 24.11 15.00 41.21
C LEU A 7 23.72 15.27 39.75
N ALA A 8 24.70 15.14 38.85
CA ALA A 8 24.41 15.03 37.43
C ALA A 8 23.72 13.67 37.18
N PHE A 9 22.42 13.70 36.90
CA PHE A 9 21.75 12.55 36.28
C PHE A 9 22.29 12.41 34.87
N GLY A 10 23.28 11.53 34.70
CA GLY A 10 23.62 11.02 33.39
C GLY A 10 22.42 10.25 32.84
N ALA A 11 21.80 10.77 31.78
CA ALA A 11 20.81 10.02 31.03
C ALA A 11 21.49 8.78 30.46
N ALA A 12 21.13 7.60 30.96
CA ALA A 12 21.65 6.35 30.44
C ALA A 12 21.14 6.16 29.02
N ALA A 13 22.05 6.15 28.04
CA ALA A 13 21.74 5.81 26.67
C ALA A 13 21.34 4.32 26.61
N SER A 14 20.03 4.07 26.50
CA SER A 14 19.45 2.72 26.38
C SER A 14 18.25 2.73 25.44
N ALA A 15 18.52 3.00 24.16
CA ALA A 15 17.72 2.48 23.07
C ALA A 15 18.69 1.99 22.00
N THR A 16 18.58 0.71 21.61
CA THR A 16 19.26 0.19 20.42
C THR A 16 18.58 0.77 19.19
N GLN A 17 18.98 1.97 18.80
CA GLN A 17 18.50 2.60 17.56
C GLN A 17 19.02 1.76 16.39
N PHE A 18 18.11 1.08 15.69
CA PHE A 18 18.42 0.25 14.53
C PHE A 18 18.86 1.16 13.38
N ASN A 19 20.16 1.46 13.36
CA ASN A 19 20.73 2.46 12.45
C ASN A 19 21.07 1.84 11.10
N TYR A 20 20.10 1.81 10.20
CA TYR A 20 20.31 1.38 8.82
C TYR A 20 21.03 2.46 7.99
N PRO A 21 21.96 2.07 7.10
CA PRO A 21 22.60 2.99 6.17
C PRO A 21 21.56 3.62 5.25
N THR A 22 21.81 4.86 4.84
CA THR A 22 20.97 5.58 3.88
C THR A 22 21.17 5.07 2.46
N PHE A 23 20.08 4.95 1.71
CA PHE A 23 20.09 4.61 0.29
C PHE A 23 19.50 5.77 -0.52
N ASP A 24 20.30 6.41 -1.37
CA ASP A 24 19.80 7.45 -2.27
C ASP A 24 19.08 6.82 -3.46
N ILE A 25 17.75 7.01 -3.53
CA ILE A 25 16.94 6.48 -4.62
C ILE A 25 17.36 7.12 -5.95
N PRO A 26 17.69 6.34 -6.99
CA PRO A 26 17.98 6.87 -8.31
C PRO A 26 16.76 7.57 -8.93
N ALA A 27 16.94 8.85 -9.26
CA ALA A 27 15.87 9.74 -9.70
C ALA A 27 15.97 10.10 -11.19
N PHE A 28 14.90 9.85 -11.94
CA PHE A 28 14.81 9.98 -13.40
C PHE A 28 13.82 11.07 -13.77
N ASP A 29 14.09 11.78 -14.87
CA ASP A 29 13.16 12.76 -15.45
C ASP A 29 12.45 12.08 -16.62
N LEU A 30 11.12 12.01 -16.59
CA LEU A 30 10.33 11.26 -17.58
C LEU A 30 9.80 12.20 -18.66
N THR A 31 10.72 12.78 -19.42
CA THR A 31 10.43 13.62 -20.59
C THR A 31 10.25 12.78 -21.86
N ASP A 32 9.60 13.35 -22.87
CA ASP A 32 9.43 12.69 -24.19
C ASP A 32 10.76 12.50 -24.95
N ASP A 33 11.82 13.21 -24.55
CA ASP A 33 13.16 13.19 -25.13
C ASP A 33 14.23 12.46 -24.28
N ILE A 34 13.81 11.68 -23.28
CA ILE A 34 14.69 10.86 -22.43
C ILE A 34 15.64 9.97 -23.26
N SER A 35 16.94 9.98 -22.94
CA SER A 35 17.96 9.30 -23.76
C SER A 35 17.89 7.77 -23.59
N PRO A 36 18.23 6.97 -24.63
CA PRO A 36 18.25 5.51 -24.53
C PRO A 36 19.13 4.97 -23.38
N GLU A 37 20.20 5.67 -23.03
CA GLU A 37 21.09 5.35 -21.93
C GLU A 37 20.42 5.59 -20.57
N GLU A 38 19.68 6.70 -20.41
CA GLU A 38 18.90 6.96 -19.19
C GLU A 38 17.78 5.93 -19.01
N VAL A 39 17.08 5.55 -20.09
CA VAL A 39 16.05 4.51 -20.05
C VAL A 39 16.66 3.15 -19.71
N SER A 40 17.82 2.81 -20.28
CA SER A 40 18.55 1.58 -19.94
C SER A 40 18.94 1.54 -18.47
N ARG A 41 19.38 2.68 -17.91
CA ARG A 41 19.71 2.83 -16.49
C ARG A 41 18.47 2.73 -15.59
N LEU A 42 17.32 3.25 -16.02
CA LEU A 42 16.03 3.12 -15.32
C LEU A 42 15.59 1.66 -15.24
N VAL A 43 15.56 0.97 -16.38
CA VAL A 43 15.18 -0.44 -16.46
C VAL A 43 16.13 -1.30 -15.62
N HIS A 44 17.44 -1.09 -15.73
CA HIS A 44 18.42 -1.81 -14.92
C HIS A 44 18.22 -1.57 -13.41
N ASN A 45 17.93 -0.33 -12.99
CA ASN A 45 17.69 0.01 -11.60
C ASN A 45 16.43 -0.68 -11.02
N LEU A 46 15.34 -0.79 -11.80
CA LEU A 46 14.15 -1.55 -11.41
C LEU A 46 14.38 -3.06 -11.39
N GLN A 47 15.26 -3.58 -12.27
CA GLN A 47 15.66 -4.99 -12.27
C GLN A 47 16.50 -5.36 -11.04
N THR A 48 17.33 -4.46 -10.53
CA THR A 48 18.24 -4.72 -9.40
C THR A 48 17.64 -4.38 -8.04
N THR A 49 16.93 -3.25 -7.92
CA THR A 49 16.46 -2.72 -6.62
C THR A 49 14.95 -2.63 -6.50
N GLY A 50 14.23 -2.65 -7.62
CA GLY A 50 12.78 -2.44 -7.67
C GLY A 50 12.29 -1.02 -7.32
N ILE A 51 13.18 -0.10 -6.91
CA ILE A 51 12.80 1.24 -6.44
C ILE A 51 13.41 2.34 -7.30
N MET A 52 12.60 3.30 -7.73
CA MET A 52 13.05 4.50 -8.44
C MET A 52 12.31 5.75 -8.00
N ALA A 53 12.84 6.92 -8.32
CA ALA A 53 12.16 8.20 -8.17
C ALA A 53 11.91 8.87 -9.53
N ILE A 54 10.80 9.59 -9.65
CA ILE A 54 10.49 10.53 -10.72
C ILE A 54 10.69 11.94 -10.15
N LYS A 55 11.55 12.73 -10.80
CA LYS A 55 11.88 14.11 -10.40
C LYS A 55 11.27 15.12 -11.38
N ASN A 56 11.47 16.41 -11.11
CA ASN A 56 11.05 17.53 -11.96
C ASN A 56 9.54 17.64 -12.22
N ILE A 57 8.71 16.97 -11.40
CA ILE A 57 7.25 17.02 -11.49
C ILE A 57 6.76 18.43 -11.06
N PRO A 58 6.05 19.18 -11.92
CA PRO A 58 5.64 20.54 -11.62
C PRO A 58 4.76 20.64 -10.36
N ASN A 59 5.14 21.50 -9.42
CA ASN A 59 4.41 21.81 -8.19
C ASN A 59 4.12 20.60 -7.27
N PHE A 60 4.80 19.45 -7.46
CA PHE A 60 4.48 18.20 -6.75
C PHE A 60 4.55 18.34 -5.22
N GLU A 61 5.56 19.03 -4.70
CA GLU A 61 5.74 19.22 -3.26
C GLU A 61 4.54 19.91 -2.58
N ALA A 62 3.97 20.94 -3.22
CA ALA A 62 2.80 21.65 -2.70
C ALA A 62 1.52 20.81 -2.81
N ILE A 63 1.36 20.06 -3.91
CA ILE A 63 0.20 19.18 -4.11
C ILE A 63 0.22 18.02 -3.10
N ARG A 64 1.41 17.42 -2.88
CA ARG A 64 1.68 16.42 -1.84
C ARG A 64 1.38 16.97 -0.44
N PHE A 65 1.81 18.19 -0.14
CA PHE A 65 1.54 18.84 1.14
C PHE A 65 0.03 18.98 1.39
N GLU A 66 -0.72 19.56 0.46
CA GLU A 66 -2.17 19.76 0.62
C GLU A 66 -2.93 18.42 0.73
N TYR A 67 -2.54 17.40 -0.03
CA TYR A 67 -3.10 16.06 0.10
C TYR A 67 -2.88 15.46 1.49
N LEU A 68 -1.62 15.39 1.95
CA LEU A 68 -1.28 14.78 3.23
C LEU A 68 -1.84 15.57 4.43
N ARG A 69 -1.85 16.91 4.35
CA ARG A 69 -2.43 17.80 5.40
C ARG A 69 -3.93 17.59 5.53
N SER A 70 -4.67 17.74 4.43
CA SER A 70 -6.14 17.61 4.45
C SER A 70 -6.61 16.19 4.78
N ALA A 71 -5.84 15.17 4.41
CA ALA A 71 -6.10 13.79 4.82
C ALA A 71 -5.83 13.54 6.31
N ALA A 72 -4.78 14.14 6.88
CA ALA A 72 -4.50 14.11 8.32
C ALA A 72 -5.61 14.83 9.13
N GLU A 73 -6.09 15.99 8.66
CA GLU A 73 -7.25 16.70 9.24
C GLU A 73 -8.54 15.87 9.14
N CYS A 74 -8.83 15.28 7.98
CA CYS A 74 -10.00 14.43 7.80
C CYS A 74 -9.98 13.21 8.74
N SER A 75 -8.82 12.56 8.88
CA SER A 75 -8.61 11.39 9.75
C SER A 75 -8.37 11.74 11.22
N SER A 76 -8.48 13.01 11.63
CA SER A 76 -8.32 13.47 13.02
C SER A 76 -9.39 12.89 13.96
N THR A 77 -10.59 12.64 13.44
CA THR A 77 -11.78 12.21 14.18
C THR A 77 -12.39 10.98 13.52
N LYS A 78 -12.80 9.97 14.30
CA LYS A 78 -13.39 8.74 13.78
C LYS A 78 -14.73 8.95 13.05
N PHE A 79 -14.93 8.17 11.98
CA PHE A 79 -16.18 7.99 11.23
C PHE A 79 -16.16 6.64 10.51
N ASP A 80 -17.29 6.21 9.96
CA ASP A 80 -17.51 4.83 9.49
C ASP A 80 -16.60 4.43 8.32
N GLN A 81 -16.28 5.36 7.42
CA GLN A 81 -15.39 5.15 6.27
C GLN A 81 -13.89 5.27 6.64
N LEU A 82 -13.53 5.65 7.87
CA LEU A 82 -12.14 5.71 8.32
C LEU A 82 -11.71 4.36 8.92
N LEU A 83 -10.85 3.63 8.23
CA LEU A 83 -10.38 2.31 8.69
C LEU A 83 -9.33 2.51 9.81
N HIS A 84 -9.26 1.56 10.73
CA HIS A 84 -8.35 1.60 11.88
C HIS A 84 -7.66 0.25 12.07
N LYS A 85 -6.34 0.25 12.26
CA LYS A 85 -5.55 -0.94 12.60
C LYS A 85 -4.48 -0.60 13.63
N GLU A 86 -4.38 -1.41 14.67
CA GLU A 86 -3.23 -1.44 15.57
C GLU A 86 -2.15 -2.33 14.97
N LEU A 87 -0.91 -1.86 14.94
CA LEU A 87 0.24 -2.63 14.45
C LEU A 87 0.92 -3.39 15.59
N VAL A 88 1.89 -4.25 15.26
CA VAL A 88 2.56 -5.17 16.20
C VAL A 88 3.23 -4.48 17.39
N ASP A 89 3.56 -3.19 17.26
CA ASP A 89 4.21 -2.38 18.30
C ASP A 89 3.26 -1.37 18.99
N GLY A 90 1.95 -1.52 18.79
CA GLY A 90 0.91 -0.64 19.34
C GLY A 90 0.67 0.64 18.53
N THR A 91 1.46 0.90 17.47
CA THR A 91 1.22 2.01 16.54
C THR A 91 -0.21 1.97 16.00
N GLN A 92 -0.93 3.07 16.16
CA GLN A 92 -2.28 3.23 15.63
C GLN A 92 -2.21 3.76 14.20
N ARG A 93 -2.72 3.00 13.23
CA ARG A 93 -2.88 3.45 11.84
C ARG A 93 -4.35 3.72 11.53
N ARG A 94 -4.60 4.91 10.99
CA ARG A 94 -5.88 5.33 10.39
C ARG A 94 -5.72 5.37 8.88
N THR A 95 -6.71 4.86 8.13
CA THR A 95 -6.64 4.78 6.67
C THR A 95 -7.88 5.39 6.03
N LEU A 96 -7.64 6.31 5.08
CA LEU A 96 -8.63 6.66 4.06
C LEU A 96 -8.28 5.84 2.81
N SER A 97 -9.18 4.94 2.42
CA SER A 97 -9.07 4.14 1.21
C SER A 97 -9.95 4.74 0.13
N THR A 98 -9.45 4.81 -1.09
CA THR A 98 -10.16 5.33 -2.27
C THR A 98 -9.76 4.50 -3.48
N ASN A 99 -10.68 4.27 -4.41
CA ASN A 99 -10.40 3.56 -5.66
C ASN A 99 -10.52 4.52 -6.85
N THR A 100 -10.41 4.01 -8.08
CA THR A 100 -10.50 4.83 -9.31
C THR A 100 -11.85 5.53 -9.54
N ALA A 101 -12.89 5.27 -8.75
CA ALA A 101 -14.12 6.09 -8.75
C ALA A 101 -13.95 7.43 -7.99
N GLY A 102 -12.87 7.60 -7.23
CA GLY A 102 -12.59 8.78 -6.42
C GLY A 102 -13.21 8.73 -5.02
N VAL A 103 -13.03 9.82 -4.27
CA VAL A 103 -13.51 9.95 -2.88
C VAL A 103 -15.04 9.86 -2.85
N THR A 104 -15.59 9.01 -1.98
CA THR A 104 -17.04 8.78 -1.92
C THR A 104 -17.79 10.03 -1.43
N PRO A 105 -19.10 10.20 -1.78
CA PRO A 105 -19.87 11.35 -1.33
C PRO A 105 -19.86 11.57 0.18
N GLU A 106 -19.94 10.49 0.97
CA GLU A 106 -19.94 10.56 2.44
C GLU A 106 -18.62 11.13 3.01
N VAL A 107 -17.50 10.79 2.36
CA VAL A 107 -16.18 11.32 2.73
C VAL A 107 -16.00 12.75 2.19
N ALA A 108 -16.53 13.05 1.00
CA ALA A 108 -16.44 14.37 0.38
C ALA A 108 -17.28 15.43 1.14
N ASP A 109 -18.49 15.08 1.57
CA ASP A 109 -19.37 15.95 2.37
C ASP A 109 -18.76 16.25 3.75
N ARG A 110 -18.08 15.27 4.35
CA ARG A 110 -17.38 15.43 5.64
C ARG A 110 -16.05 16.17 5.50
N CYS A 111 -15.31 15.90 4.44
CA CYS A 111 -13.94 16.35 4.24
C CYS A 111 -13.73 16.97 2.83
N PRO A 112 -14.40 18.09 2.49
CA PRO A 112 -14.38 18.65 1.14
C PRO A 112 -12.98 19.12 0.71
N ALA A 113 -12.15 19.57 1.65
CA ALA A 113 -10.75 19.91 1.40
C ALA A 113 -9.92 18.68 0.99
N TYR A 114 -10.14 17.53 1.64
CA TYR A 114 -9.48 16.26 1.28
C TYR A 114 -9.94 15.78 -0.10
N ALA A 115 -11.23 15.83 -0.41
CA ALA A 115 -11.73 15.43 -1.73
C ALA A 115 -11.09 16.27 -2.87
N LEU A 116 -10.99 17.59 -2.69
CA LEU A 116 -10.33 18.48 -3.66
C LEU A 116 -8.83 18.19 -3.79
N ALA A 117 -8.12 18.02 -2.66
CA ALA A 117 -6.69 17.73 -2.66
C ALA A 117 -6.36 16.35 -3.23
N HIS A 118 -7.21 15.34 -2.96
CA HIS A 118 -7.15 14.02 -3.56
C HIS A 118 -7.22 14.11 -5.09
N THR A 119 -8.23 14.78 -5.66
CA THR A 119 -8.33 14.95 -7.12
C THR A 119 -7.11 15.65 -7.73
N ALA A 120 -6.53 16.63 -7.04
CA ALA A 120 -5.30 17.30 -7.50
C ALA A 120 -4.08 16.35 -7.46
N TYR A 121 -3.94 15.55 -6.41
CA TYR A 121 -2.84 14.61 -6.23
C TYR A 121 -2.95 13.42 -7.19
N THR A 122 -4.12 12.78 -7.29
CA THR A 122 -4.33 11.64 -8.19
C THR A 122 -4.10 12.00 -9.64
N LYS A 123 -4.47 13.21 -10.07
CA LYS A 123 -4.17 13.69 -11.44
C LYS A 123 -2.67 13.68 -11.75
N VAL A 124 -1.82 14.04 -10.78
CA VAL A 124 -0.36 13.97 -10.95
C VAL A 124 0.10 12.51 -10.96
N LEU A 125 -0.43 11.67 -10.08
CA LEU A 125 -0.13 10.24 -10.08
C LEU A 125 -0.51 9.58 -11.42
N ASP A 126 -1.69 9.86 -11.97
CA ASP A 126 -2.15 9.37 -13.27
C ASP A 126 -1.13 9.75 -14.36
N GLN A 127 -0.78 11.04 -14.44
CA GLN A 127 0.14 11.57 -15.47
C GLN A 127 1.52 10.92 -15.42
N GLU A 128 2.14 10.83 -14.23
CA GLU A 128 3.48 10.25 -14.09
C GLU A 128 3.49 8.73 -14.21
N THR A 129 2.42 8.05 -13.76
CA THR A 129 2.24 6.60 -13.98
C THR A 129 2.13 6.29 -15.48
N ILE A 130 1.34 7.06 -16.24
CA ILE A 130 1.15 6.86 -17.69
C ILE A 130 2.47 7.04 -18.44
N LYS A 131 3.27 8.07 -18.12
CA LYS A 131 4.61 8.28 -18.70
C LYS A 131 5.53 7.09 -18.43
N TRP A 132 5.68 6.70 -17.16
CA TRP A 132 6.50 5.55 -16.75
C TRP A 132 6.07 4.27 -17.45
N ALA A 133 4.77 3.98 -17.48
CA ALA A 133 4.21 2.79 -18.08
C ALA A 133 4.39 2.76 -19.61
N THR A 134 4.21 3.89 -20.28
CA THR A 134 4.40 4.03 -21.74
C THR A 134 5.88 3.87 -22.12
N LEU A 135 6.79 4.44 -21.31
CA LEU A 135 8.22 4.27 -21.48
C LEU A 135 8.61 2.78 -21.41
N LEU A 136 8.08 2.06 -20.41
CA LEU A 136 8.32 0.64 -20.21
C LEU A 136 7.72 -0.25 -21.31
N ASP A 137 6.50 0.04 -21.79
CA ASP A 137 5.90 -0.69 -22.93
C ASP A 137 6.75 -0.53 -24.21
N ASN A 138 7.31 0.66 -24.43
CA ASN A 138 8.18 0.95 -25.57
C ASN A 138 9.49 0.15 -25.52
N VAL A 139 10.21 0.17 -24.40
CA VAL A 139 11.51 -0.53 -24.26
C VAL A 139 11.41 -1.99 -23.78
N GLY A 140 10.20 -2.48 -23.50
CA GLY A 140 9.93 -3.88 -23.15
C GLY A 140 10.56 -4.83 -24.16
N ASN A 141 11.33 -5.80 -23.65
CA ASN A 141 12.21 -6.65 -24.43
C ASN A 141 11.43 -7.44 -25.49
N SER A 142 11.87 -7.41 -26.75
CA SER A 142 11.24 -8.12 -27.88
C SER A 142 11.10 -9.63 -27.67
N THR A 143 11.93 -10.25 -26.82
CA THR A 143 11.84 -11.68 -26.47
C THR A 143 10.60 -12.00 -25.62
N PHE A 144 10.02 -11.00 -24.95
CA PHE A 144 8.82 -11.10 -24.11
C PHE A 144 7.58 -10.43 -24.75
N LYS A 145 7.75 -9.73 -25.88
CA LYS A 145 6.65 -9.22 -26.72
C LYS A 145 5.96 -10.37 -27.48
N SER A 146 5.38 -11.29 -26.72
CA SER A 146 4.37 -12.22 -27.21
C SER A 146 3.14 -11.44 -27.67
N SER A 147 2.31 -12.01 -28.53
CA SER A 147 1.01 -11.44 -28.92
C SER A 147 -0.01 -11.36 -27.77
N SER A 148 0.41 -11.72 -26.55
CA SER A 148 -0.33 -11.69 -25.29
C SER A 148 0.33 -10.79 -24.23
N SER A 149 1.38 -10.02 -24.58
CA SER A 149 2.01 -9.08 -23.63
C SER A 149 1.01 -8.03 -23.14
N SER A 150 0.99 -7.81 -21.84
CA SER A 150 0.06 -6.88 -21.18
C SER A 150 0.62 -5.47 -21.20
N SER A 151 -0.12 -4.51 -21.79
CA SER A 151 0.31 -3.10 -21.82
C SER A 151 0.22 -2.46 -20.44
N LEU A 152 1.36 -2.05 -19.90
CA LEU A 152 1.44 -1.24 -18.70
C LEU A 152 0.73 0.10 -18.88
N ALA A 153 0.81 0.72 -20.07
CA ALA A 153 0.13 1.98 -20.33
C ALA A 153 -1.40 1.85 -20.25
N SER A 154 -1.96 0.74 -20.76
CA SER A 154 -3.40 0.42 -20.61
C SER A 154 -3.78 0.24 -19.13
N ILE A 155 -2.91 -0.42 -18.35
CA ILE A 155 -3.08 -0.61 -16.91
C ILE A 155 -3.05 0.72 -16.17
N ALA A 156 -2.07 1.59 -16.45
CA ALA A 156 -1.94 2.92 -15.84
C ALA A 156 -3.14 3.86 -16.07
N VAL A 157 -3.93 3.63 -17.14
CA VAL A 157 -5.13 4.41 -17.46
C VAL A 157 -6.42 3.77 -16.93
N ASN A 158 -6.53 2.43 -16.98
CA ASN A 158 -7.81 1.72 -16.80
C ASN A 158 -7.78 0.62 -15.72
N GLY A 159 -6.67 0.50 -14.99
CA GLY A 159 -6.52 -0.49 -13.93
C GLY A 159 -7.35 -0.16 -12.69
N SER A 160 -7.65 -1.16 -11.87
CA SER A 160 -8.48 -1.00 -10.68
C SER A 160 -7.68 -0.44 -9.48
N HIS A 161 -6.96 0.67 -9.68
CA HIS A 161 -5.99 1.22 -8.72
C HIS A 161 -6.62 1.64 -7.38
N LEU A 162 -5.81 1.63 -6.32
CA LEU A 162 -6.21 2.01 -4.96
C LEU A 162 -5.30 3.11 -4.42
N ASP A 163 -5.90 4.20 -3.97
CA ASP A 163 -5.28 5.33 -3.30
C ASP A 163 -5.51 5.23 -1.79
N HIS A 164 -4.44 5.08 -1.03
CA HIS A 164 -4.44 4.98 0.42
C HIS A 164 -3.69 6.15 1.04
N PHE A 165 -4.37 6.91 1.88
CA PHE A 165 -3.72 7.70 2.91
C PHE A 165 -3.59 6.85 4.18
N HIS A 166 -2.42 6.88 4.81
CA HIS A 166 -2.21 6.31 6.14
C HIS A 166 -1.69 7.38 7.11
N GLY A 167 -2.44 7.61 8.19
CA GLY A 167 -2.01 8.40 9.34
C GLY A 167 -1.59 7.48 10.48
N TYR A 168 -0.30 7.45 10.79
CA TYR A 168 0.26 6.65 11.89
C TYR A 168 0.54 7.53 13.11
N THR A 169 0.19 7.05 14.30
CA THR A 169 0.46 7.70 15.59
C THR A 169 1.01 6.68 16.58
N ASN A 170 2.02 7.09 17.36
CA ASN A 170 2.58 6.26 18.43
C ASN A 170 1.51 5.90 19.47
N PRO A 171 1.61 4.72 20.12
CA PRO A 171 0.78 4.41 21.28
C PRO A 171 1.01 5.40 22.43
N VAL A 172 0.07 5.46 23.37
CA VAL A 172 0.20 6.24 24.62
C VAL A 172 1.12 5.54 25.64
N GLN A 173 1.41 4.26 25.44
CA GLN A 173 2.28 3.44 26.29
C GLN A 173 3.64 3.23 25.61
N ASP A 174 4.69 3.03 26.41
CA ASP A 174 6.05 2.78 25.89
C ASP A 174 6.10 1.49 25.05
N VAL A 175 6.71 1.60 23.87
CA VAL A 175 6.88 0.46 22.96
C VAL A 175 8.05 -0.43 23.43
N PRO A 176 7.87 -1.76 23.55
CA PRO A 176 8.94 -2.68 23.93
C PRO A 176 10.17 -2.56 23.01
N SER A 177 11.35 -2.39 23.60
CA SER A 177 12.62 -2.23 22.85
C SER A 177 13.03 -3.46 22.02
N SER A 178 12.40 -4.61 22.27
CA SER A 178 12.59 -5.85 21.50
C SER A 178 11.88 -5.83 20.14
N LEU A 179 10.89 -4.96 19.95
CA LEU A 179 10.22 -4.80 18.66
C LEU A 179 11.03 -3.82 17.81
N GLU A 180 11.53 -4.26 16.67
CA GLU A 180 12.31 -3.43 15.75
C GLU A 180 11.41 -2.59 14.84
N LEU A 181 10.49 -3.26 14.14
CA LEU A 181 9.61 -2.67 13.14
C LEU A 181 8.22 -2.38 13.74
N SER A 182 7.62 -1.26 13.31
CA SER A 182 6.21 -0.95 13.54
C SER A 182 5.32 -1.61 12.50
N LEU A 183 5.77 -1.64 11.24
CA LEU A 183 5.18 -2.46 10.17
C LEU A 183 6.22 -3.47 9.69
N GLU A 184 5.90 -4.75 9.80
CA GLU A 184 6.79 -5.87 9.47
C GLU A 184 7.23 -5.87 8.00
N MET A 185 8.32 -6.57 7.69
CA MET A 185 8.83 -6.68 6.33
C MET A 185 7.86 -7.46 5.42
N HIS A 186 7.37 -6.80 4.39
CA HIS A 186 6.43 -7.33 3.40
C HIS A 186 6.77 -6.83 2.00
N GLU A 187 6.19 -7.48 1.00
CA GLU A 187 6.14 -6.97 -0.37
C GLU A 187 4.67 -6.67 -0.70
N ASP A 188 4.40 -5.60 -1.44
CA ASP A 188 3.05 -5.31 -1.93
C ASP A 188 2.66 -6.31 -3.03
N ALA A 189 1.43 -6.81 -3.00
CA ALA A 189 0.95 -7.77 -4.00
C ALA A 189 0.71 -7.13 -5.38
N GLY A 190 0.51 -5.80 -5.43
CA GLY A 190 0.27 -5.04 -6.65
C GLY A 190 1.42 -5.08 -7.67
N LEU A 191 1.23 -4.46 -8.84
CA LEU A 191 2.34 -4.25 -9.78
C LEU A 191 3.37 -3.28 -9.18
N ALA A 192 2.92 -2.19 -8.59
CA ALA A 192 3.78 -1.21 -7.94
C ALA A 192 2.99 -0.44 -6.87
N ILE A 193 3.72 0.15 -5.93
CA ILE A 193 3.24 1.28 -5.13
C ILE A 193 3.90 2.56 -5.63
N LEU A 194 3.09 3.59 -5.91
CA LEU A 194 3.56 4.96 -6.03
C LEU A 194 3.38 5.66 -4.69
N THR A 195 4.45 6.26 -4.16
CA THR A 195 4.48 6.90 -2.85
C THR A 195 5.32 8.17 -2.86
N SER A 196 5.31 8.92 -1.77
CA SER A 196 6.03 10.18 -1.65
C SER A 196 6.66 10.31 -0.28
N ALA A 197 7.55 11.29 -0.09
CA ALA A 197 8.08 11.60 1.24
C ALA A 197 6.94 11.84 2.23
N PRO A 198 6.94 11.19 3.41
CA PRO A 198 5.92 11.41 4.43
C PRO A 198 5.99 12.84 4.96
N LEU A 199 4.91 13.29 5.57
CA LEU A 199 4.89 14.51 6.38
C LEU A 199 4.55 14.17 7.82
N PHE A 200 4.92 15.07 8.73
CA PHE A 200 4.59 14.95 10.15
C PHE A 200 3.75 16.15 10.53
N PHE A 201 2.65 15.90 11.22
CA PHE A 201 1.77 16.97 11.70
C PHE A 201 1.38 16.70 13.16
N ASP A 202 1.46 17.71 14.01
CA ASP A 202 0.91 17.67 15.35
C ASP A 202 -0.60 17.97 15.28
N GLN A 203 -1.42 17.05 15.81
CA GLN A 203 -2.87 17.16 15.79
C GLN A 203 -3.35 18.05 16.95
N THR A 204 -4.06 19.14 16.63
CA THR A 204 -4.57 20.06 17.64
C THR A 204 -5.92 19.58 18.22
N ALA A 205 -6.37 20.24 19.29
CA ALA A 205 -7.61 19.90 19.98
C ALA A 205 -8.89 20.18 19.16
N ASP A 206 -8.83 20.99 18.09
CA ASP A 206 -9.99 21.25 17.21
C ASP A 206 -10.03 20.35 15.96
N GLY A 207 -9.05 19.46 15.80
CA GLY A 207 -8.94 18.54 14.66
C GLY A 207 -8.14 19.09 13.47
N SER A 208 -7.74 20.37 13.50
CA SER A 208 -6.71 20.89 12.59
C SER A 208 -5.34 20.27 12.89
N VAL A 209 -4.41 20.40 11.94
CA VAL A 209 -3.05 19.86 12.08
C VAL A 209 -2.00 20.93 11.74
N VAL A 210 -0.89 20.93 12.47
CA VAL A 210 0.24 21.84 12.23
C VAL A 210 1.46 21.03 11.81
N GLN A 211 2.10 21.38 10.69
CA GLN A 211 3.28 20.64 10.23
C GLN A 211 4.42 20.78 11.25
N VAL A 212 5.06 19.66 11.57
CA VAL A 212 6.27 19.58 12.39
C VAL A 212 7.41 18.90 11.62
N PRO A 213 8.69 19.10 12.00
CA PRO A 213 9.80 18.35 11.44
C PRO A 213 9.69 16.84 11.69
N ASN A 214 10.46 16.03 10.95
CA ASN A 214 10.59 14.61 11.26
C ASN A 214 11.20 14.43 12.67
N PRO A 215 10.53 13.75 13.62
CA PRO A 215 11.04 13.61 14.99
C PRO A 215 12.25 12.67 15.12
N ASP A 216 12.48 11.75 14.19
CA ASP A 216 13.73 10.96 14.08
C ASP A 216 14.01 10.57 12.62
N GLU A 217 15.04 11.20 12.04
CA GLU A 217 15.50 10.94 10.68
C GLU A 217 15.99 9.51 10.44
N ASN A 218 16.36 8.77 11.50
CA ASN A 218 16.80 7.37 11.40
C ASN A 218 15.65 6.37 11.30
N THR A 219 14.40 6.85 11.35
CA THR A 219 13.19 6.02 11.26
C THR A 219 12.43 6.24 9.94
N GLY A 220 11.28 5.60 9.78
CA GLY A 220 10.47 5.65 8.57
C GLY A 220 10.56 4.36 7.76
N LEU A 221 10.62 4.50 6.43
CA LEU A 221 10.67 3.37 5.50
C LEU A 221 12.02 2.64 5.62
N VAL A 222 11.97 1.31 5.60
CA VAL A 222 13.14 0.42 5.54
C VAL A 222 12.91 -0.53 4.37
N ILE A 223 13.89 -0.71 3.50
CA ILE A 223 13.83 -1.63 2.35
C ILE A 223 15.00 -2.61 2.39
N VAL A 224 14.93 -3.70 1.63
CA VAL A 224 16.10 -4.56 1.37
C VAL A 224 16.67 -4.27 -0.02
N VAL A 225 17.96 -3.99 -0.09
CA VAL A 225 18.74 -3.86 -1.34
C VAL A 225 19.97 -4.76 -1.22
N ASP A 226 20.23 -5.61 -2.22
CA ASP A 226 21.33 -6.58 -2.23
C ASP A 226 21.43 -7.48 -0.98
N GLY A 227 20.30 -7.71 -0.30
CA GLY A 227 20.20 -8.49 0.94
C GLY A 227 20.47 -7.70 2.24
N GLU A 228 20.86 -6.43 2.15
CA GLU A 228 21.04 -5.54 3.29
C GLU A 228 19.79 -4.67 3.52
N ARG A 229 19.45 -4.40 4.80
CA ARG A 229 18.38 -3.47 5.14
C ARG A 229 18.91 -2.04 5.12
N VAL A 230 18.29 -1.19 4.32
CA VAL A 230 18.68 0.20 4.09
C VAL A 230 17.48 1.14 4.27
N ARG A 231 17.75 2.41 4.59
CA ARG A 231 16.73 3.47 4.72
C ARG A 231 16.75 4.35 3.48
N PRO A 232 15.74 4.27 2.59
CA PRO A 232 15.74 5.05 1.37
C PRO A 232 15.45 6.54 1.65
N VAL A 233 16.18 7.43 0.97
CA VAL A 233 16.03 8.89 1.11
C VAL A 233 14.87 9.36 0.22
N LEU A 234 13.71 9.60 0.83
CA LEU A 234 12.51 10.12 0.16
C LEU A 234 12.57 11.66 0.09
N LYS A 235 12.69 12.23 -1.11
CA LYS A 235 12.76 13.70 -1.30
C LYS A 235 11.37 14.33 -1.45
N ALA A 236 11.24 15.58 -1.00
CA ALA A 236 9.96 16.30 -0.92
C ALA A 236 9.29 16.60 -2.28
N ASN A 237 10.10 16.64 -3.34
CA ASN A 237 9.76 16.99 -4.72
C ASN A 237 9.85 15.81 -5.70
N GLU A 238 9.96 14.57 -5.20
CA GLU A 238 10.10 13.35 -6.00
C GLU A 238 8.96 12.37 -5.71
N LEU A 239 8.39 11.78 -6.76
CA LEU A 239 7.43 10.67 -6.66
C LEU A 239 8.19 9.35 -6.74
N VAL A 240 8.04 8.48 -5.74
CA VAL A 240 8.77 7.21 -5.66
C VAL A 240 7.88 6.08 -6.16
N ILE A 241 8.45 5.18 -6.95
CA ILE A 241 7.83 3.93 -7.40
C ILE A 241 8.62 2.78 -6.80
N MET A 242 7.93 1.88 -6.10
CA MET A 242 8.47 0.58 -5.68
C MET A 242 7.68 -0.53 -6.38
N THR A 243 8.35 -1.45 -7.07
CA THR A 243 7.68 -2.59 -7.72
C THR A 243 7.22 -3.63 -6.71
N GLY A 244 6.05 -4.20 -6.95
CA GLY A 244 5.44 -5.26 -6.16
C GLY A 244 5.40 -6.59 -6.90
N GLN A 245 4.91 -7.63 -6.21
CA GLN A 245 4.92 -9.01 -6.69
C GLN A 245 4.06 -9.27 -7.93
N GLY A 246 3.12 -8.36 -8.24
CA GLY A 246 2.28 -8.46 -9.42
C GLY A 246 3.10 -8.43 -10.72
N PHE A 247 4.27 -7.78 -10.75
CA PHE A 247 5.14 -7.78 -11.94
C PHE A 247 5.63 -9.19 -12.32
N GLU A 248 5.99 -10.00 -11.33
CA GLU A 248 6.49 -11.36 -11.57
C GLU A 248 5.35 -12.36 -11.83
N SER A 249 4.20 -12.15 -11.19
CA SER A 249 3.15 -13.18 -11.08
C SER A 249 1.92 -12.94 -11.95
N TRP A 250 1.49 -11.70 -12.18
CA TRP A 250 0.16 -11.44 -12.74
C TRP A 250 0.13 -11.35 -14.27
N GLY A 251 1.25 -11.10 -14.95
CA GLY A 251 1.25 -10.88 -16.39
C GLY A 251 2.60 -11.13 -17.07
N ASP A 252 2.68 -10.72 -18.33
CA ASP A 252 3.94 -10.59 -19.05
C ASP A 252 4.04 -9.14 -19.56
N PHE A 253 4.90 -8.37 -18.91
CA PHE A 253 5.06 -6.93 -19.11
C PHE A 253 6.34 -6.58 -19.89
N GLY A 254 7.09 -7.58 -20.38
CA GLY A 254 8.37 -7.34 -21.06
C GLY A 254 9.56 -7.09 -20.14
N HIS A 255 9.36 -7.18 -18.81
CA HIS A 255 10.33 -6.85 -17.77
C HIS A 255 10.28 -7.86 -16.63
N ALA A 256 11.41 -8.03 -15.93
CA ALA A 256 11.52 -8.78 -14.69
C ALA A 256 12.08 -7.82 -13.62
N PHE A 257 11.20 -7.22 -12.82
CA PHE A 257 11.56 -6.26 -11.77
C PHE A 257 11.45 -6.87 -10.40
N HIS A 258 12.35 -6.49 -9.51
CA HIS A 258 12.45 -7.04 -8.16
C HIS A 258 11.30 -6.50 -7.26
N PRO A 259 10.49 -7.35 -6.62
CA PRO A 259 9.52 -6.88 -5.62
C PRO A 259 10.25 -6.27 -4.42
N VAL A 260 9.92 -5.02 -4.06
CA VAL A 260 10.63 -4.32 -2.98
C VAL A 260 10.14 -4.82 -1.63
N LEU A 261 10.96 -5.63 -0.97
CA LEU A 261 10.74 -6.07 0.41
C LEU A 261 10.99 -4.90 1.37
N HIS A 262 9.93 -4.42 2.01
CA HIS A 262 9.96 -3.21 2.81
C HIS A 262 9.15 -3.30 4.12
N GLY A 263 9.48 -2.45 5.08
CA GLY A 263 8.83 -2.31 6.38
C GLY A 263 8.91 -0.87 6.88
N MET A 264 8.42 -0.60 8.09
CA MET A 264 8.40 0.76 8.63
C MET A 264 8.71 0.77 10.12
N ILE A 265 9.53 1.73 10.54
CA ILE A 265 9.81 2.07 11.95
C ILE A 265 9.18 3.42 12.25
N MET A 266 8.33 3.51 13.27
CA MET A 266 7.84 4.80 13.76
C MET A 266 8.91 5.55 14.58
N PRO A 267 8.96 6.90 14.52
CA PRO A 267 9.78 7.69 15.43
C PRO A 267 9.19 7.64 16.84
N ARG A 268 9.62 6.65 17.65
CA ARG A 268 9.06 6.36 18.98
C ARG A 268 9.23 7.47 20.01
N ASN A 269 10.13 8.41 19.75
CA ASN A 269 10.33 9.62 20.53
C ASN A 269 9.27 10.72 20.25
N ALA A 270 8.47 10.58 19.18
CA ALA A 270 7.42 11.53 18.85
C ALA A 270 6.23 11.43 19.82
N PRO A 271 5.61 12.55 20.22
CA PRO A 271 4.34 12.54 20.94
C PRO A 271 3.25 11.76 20.18
N SER A 272 2.32 11.14 20.90
CA SER A 272 1.18 10.41 20.30
C SER A 272 0.20 11.31 19.53
N SER A 273 0.28 12.63 19.69
CA SER A 273 -0.43 13.62 18.87
C SER A 273 0.20 13.84 17.48
N VAL A 274 1.46 13.45 17.28
CA VAL A 274 2.16 13.62 16.00
C VAL A 274 1.79 12.49 15.04
N VAL A 275 1.07 12.85 13.98
CA VAL A 275 0.69 11.97 12.88
C VAL A 275 1.81 11.93 11.86
N ARG A 276 2.39 10.74 11.61
CA ARG A 276 3.15 10.47 10.39
C ARG A 276 2.15 10.20 9.25
N ALA A 277 2.01 11.16 8.35
CA ALA A 277 1.15 11.12 7.18
C ALA A 277 1.87 10.50 5.98
N PHE A 278 1.26 9.49 5.37
CA PHE A 278 1.79 8.73 4.23
C PHE A 278 0.74 8.61 3.12
N SER A 279 1.22 8.58 1.87
CA SER A 279 0.43 8.32 0.66
C SER A 279 0.94 7.07 -0.05
N GLY A 280 0.05 6.17 -0.47
CA GLY A 280 0.38 5.05 -1.35
C GLY A 280 -0.69 4.85 -2.40
N ARG A 281 -0.31 4.73 -3.68
CA ARG A 281 -1.18 4.25 -4.76
C ARG A 281 -0.74 2.86 -5.18
N MET A 282 -1.59 1.85 -5.04
CA MET A 282 -1.34 0.51 -5.57
C MET A 282 -1.77 0.45 -7.04
N LEU A 283 -0.80 0.18 -7.91
CA LEU A 283 -1.00 -0.09 -9.32
C LEU A 283 -1.52 -1.53 -9.50
N LEU A 284 -2.73 -1.65 -10.03
CA LEU A 284 -3.49 -2.89 -10.15
C LEU A 284 -4.01 -3.09 -11.59
N LEU A 285 -4.18 -4.34 -12.03
CA LEU A 285 -4.60 -4.66 -13.39
C LEU A 285 -6.01 -4.14 -13.74
N LEU A 286 -6.35 -4.16 -15.03
CA LEU A 286 -7.73 -3.98 -15.47
C LEU A 286 -8.57 -5.15 -14.95
N ALA A 287 -9.77 -4.86 -14.44
CA ALA A 287 -10.70 -5.84 -13.87
C ALA A 287 -10.90 -7.10 -14.75
N HIS A 288 -10.96 -6.95 -16.08
CA HIS A 288 -11.21 -8.03 -17.02
C HIS A 288 -9.93 -8.74 -17.54
N GLN A 289 -8.74 -8.29 -17.15
CA GLN A 289 -7.48 -8.86 -17.62
C GLN A 289 -7.25 -10.23 -16.96
N THR A 290 -6.98 -11.25 -17.77
CA THR A 290 -6.61 -12.58 -17.28
C THR A 290 -5.20 -12.58 -16.70
N MET A 291 -5.06 -13.08 -15.48
CA MET A 291 -3.79 -13.18 -14.77
C MET A 291 -3.01 -14.43 -15.19
N LYS A 292 -1.69 -14.28 -15.36
CA LYS A 292 -0.79 -15.34 -15.83
C LYS A 292 -0.62 -16.49 -14.84
N ASN A 293 -0.55 -16.22 -13.54
CA ASN A 293 -0.38 -17.23 -12.49
C ASN A 293 -1.63 -18.08 -12.23
N THR A 294 -2.84 -17.52 -12.35
CA THR A 294 -4.10 -18.21 -11.98
C THR A 294 -5.01 -18.56 -13.15
N GLY A 295 -4.88 -17.89 -14.30
CA GLY A 295 -5.85 -17.97 -15.40
C GLY A 295 -7.22 -17.33 -15.10
N MET A 296 -7.39 -16.71 -13.94
CA MET A 296 -8.60 -15.98 -13.54
C MET A 296 -8.55 -14.54 -14.07
N THR A 297 -9.69 -13.83 -14.17
CA THR A 297 -9.62 -12.36 -14.35
C THR A 297 -9.14 -11.71 -13.06
N PHE A 298 -8.53 -10.53 -13.15
CA PHE A 298 -8.12 -9.78 -11.97
C PHE A 298 -9.29 -9.47 -11.02
N ASN A 299 -10.49 -9.28 -11.55
CA ASN A 299 -11.69 -9.09 -10.75
C ASN A 299 -12.14 -10.41 -10.05
N ASP A 300 -12.04 -11.58 -10.72
CA ASP A 300 -12.28 -12.88 -10.04
C ASP A 300 -11.31 -13.05 -8.86
N TYR A 301 -10.03 -12.75 -9.09
CA TYR A 301 -8.95 -12.85 -8.11
C TYR A 301 -9.14 -11.91 -6.93
N ASN A 302 -9.45 -10.63 -7.15
CA ASN A 302 -9.71 -9.68 -6.06
C ASN A 302 -10.89 -10.10 -5.18
N HIS A 303 -11.96 -10.62 -5.78
CA HIS A 303 -13.08 -11.19 -5.02
C HIS A 303 -12.65 -12.43 -4.21
N ALA A 304 -11.85 -13.32 -4.79
CA ALA A 304 -11.34 -14.51 -4.09
C ALA A 304 -10.43 -14.14 -2.92
N VAL A 305 -9.45 -13.27 -3.15
CA VAL A 305 -8.56 -12.73 -2.12
C VAL A 305 -9.36 -12.03 -1.03
N THR A 306 -10.37 -11.25 -1.37
CA THR A 306 -11.09 -10.51 -0.33
C THR A 306 -11.96 -11.41 0.54
N ARG A 307 -12.60 -12.45 -0.02
CA ARG A 307 -13.25 -13.49 0.80
C ARG A 307 -12.26 -14.18 1.74
N HIS A 308 -11.06 -14.49 1.24
CA HIS A 308 -10.01 -15.06 2.07
C HIS A 308 -9.61 -14.12 3.22
N LEU A 309 -9.35 -12.85 2.94
CA LEU A 309 -8.96 -11.85 3.93
C LEU A 309 -10.08 -11.49 4.92
N MET A 310 -11.34 -11.81 4.59
CA MET A 310 -12.49 -11.77 5.50
C MET A 310 -12.70 -13.08 6.29
N ALA A 311 -11.76 -14.03 6.21
CA ALA A 311 -11.84 -15.37 6.80
C ALA A 311 -13.07 -16.19 6.35
N GLU A 312 -13.54 -15.98 5.11
CA GLU A 312 -14.64 -16.74 4.51
C GLU A 312 -14.18 -17.92 3.64
N ASP A 313 -12.89 -17.99 3.25
CA ASP A 313 -12.37 -18.92 2.23
C ASP A 313 -10.84 -19.13 2.35
N ASP A 314 -10.36 -20.27 2.87
CA ASP A 314 -8.92 -20.55 3.04
C ASP A 314 -8.21 -21.00 1.74
N SER A 315 -8.94 -21.20 0.63
CA SER A 315 -8.40 -21.86 -0.57
C SER A 315 -7.45 -21.01 -1.43
N VAL A 316 -7.33 -19.70 -1.14
CA VAL A 316 -6.70 -18.71 -2.04
C VAL A 316 -5.24 -18.38 -1.65
N VAL A 317 -4.80 -18.72 -0.43
CA VAL A 317 -3.51 -18.32 0.16
C VAL A 317 -2.29 -18.53 -0.76
N PRO A 318 -2.02 -19.72 -1.34
CA PRO A 318 -0.76 -19.99 -2.04
C PRO A 318 -0.72 -19.41 -3.47
N LEU A 319 -1.81 -18.82 -3.96
CA LEU A 319 -1.90 -18.28 -5.33
C LEU A 319 -1.62 -16.77 -5.40
N ALA A 320 -1.72 -16.09 -4.26
CA ALA A 320 -1.68 -14.63 -4.18
C ALA A 320 -0.32 -14.05 -3.77
N CYS A 321 0.55 -14.86 -3.17
CA CYS A 321 1.92 -14.51 -2.81
C CYS A 321 2.90 -15.60 -3.27
N PRO A 322 4.21 -15.31 -3.39
CA PRO A 322 5.28 -16.28 -3.59
C PRO A 322 5.28 -17.41 -2.55
N VAL A 323 5.87 -18.54 -2.93
CA VAL A 323 6.01 -19.72 -2.06
C VAL A 323 6.73 -19.34 -0.77
N GLY A 324 6.12 -19.66 0.38
CA GLY A 324 6.67 -19.29 1.69
C GLY A 324 6.40 -17.85 2.09
N ARG A 325 5.35 -17.22 1.54
CA ARG A 325 4.72 -15.98 2.03
C ARG A 325 3.24 -16.21 2.31
N ILE A 326 2.64 -15.37 3.16
CA ILE A 326 1.20 -15.40 3.46
C ILE A 326 0.57 -14.08 3.01
N LEU A 327 -0.58 -14.17 2.32
CA LEU A 327 -1.37 -13.02 1.92
C LEU A 327 -2.08 -12.45 3.14
N THR A 328 -1.84 -11.18 3.44
CA THR A 328 -2.42 -10.49 4.59
C THR A 328 -3.06 -9.18 4.16
N ALA A 329 -4.19 -8.84 4.78
CA ALA A 329 -4.80 -7.53 4.60
C ALA A 329 -3.94 -6.49 5.32
N SER A 330 -3.44 -5.50 4.58
CA SER A 330 -2.76 -4.37 5.20
C SER A 330 -3.70 -3.70 6.19
N ASP A 331 -4.96 -3.43 5.81
CA ASP A 331 -6.04 -2.88 6.65
C ASP A 331 -6.91 -3.96 7.31
N SER A 332 -7.61 -3.59 8.39
CA SER A 332 -8.53 -4.47 9.14
C SER A 332 -9.85 -4.74 8.43
N ILE A 333 -10.10 -4.03 7.32
CA ILE A 333 -11.37 -3.91 6.60
C ILE A 333 -11.03 -3.70 5.12
N CYS A 334 -11.76 -4.39 4.23
CA CYS A 334 -11.79 -4.15 2.78
C CYS A 334 -13.23 -3.63 2.41
N THR A 335 -13.71 -3.40 1.15
CA THR A 335 -15.10 -2.85 0.85
C THR A 335 -16.02 -3.68 -0.12
N LEU A 336 -17.08 -4.38 0.34
CA LEU A 336 -17.76 -5.61 -0.16
C LEU A 336 -19.09 -5.31 -0.88
N GLY A 337 -19.55 -6.14 -1.82
CA GLY A 337 -20.98 -6.13 -2.20
C GLY A 337 -21.88 -6.67 -1.06
N ASN A 338 -22.81 -5.84 -0.55
CA ASN A 338 -23.79 -6.25 0.47
C ASN A 338 -25.00 -6.94 -0.20
N TRP A 339 -24.80 -8.16 -0.68
CA TRP A 339 -25.84 -8.88 -1.41
C TRP A 339 -26.91 -9.43 -0.48
N VAL A 340 -28.13 -8.97 -0.68
CA VAL A 340 -29.32 -9.43 0.05
C VAL A 340 -30.32 -10.07 -0.92
N PRO A 341 -31.26 -10.89 -0.43
CA PRO A 341 -32.33 -11.41 -1.26
C PRO A 341 -33.21 -10.25 -1.78
N GLY A 342 -33.44 -10.19 -3.09
CA GLY A 342 -34.44 -9.28 -3.66
C GLY A 342 -35.88 -9.72 -3.36
N PRO A 343 -36.90 -8.92 -3.70
CA PRO A 343 -38.30 -9.17 -3.33
C PRO A 343 -38.86 -10.54 -3.73
N ASP A 344 -38.39 -11.10 -4.85
CA ASP A 344 -38.80 -12.42 -5.35
C ASP A 344 -37.71 -13.50 -5.16
N SER A 345 -36.69 -13.24 -4.34
CA SER A 345 -35.59 -14.18 -4.13
C SER A 345 -35.97 -15.26 -3.13
N THR A 346 -35.68 -16.52 -3.45
CA THR A 346 -35.78 -17.64 -2.50
C THR A 346 -34.45 -17.91 -1.77
N ALA A 347 -33.41 -17.11 -2.01
CA ALA A 347 -32.12 -17.26 -1.37
C ALA A 347 -32.10 -16.59 0.01
N THR A 348 -31.24 -17.07 0.89
CA THR A 348 -30.89 -16.38 2.14
C THR A 348 -29.84 -15.30 1.91
N LYS A 349 -29.69 -14.35 2.85
CA LYS A 349 -28.58 -13.38 2.80
C LYS A 349 -27.21 -14.08 2.69
N LYS A 350 -27.01 -15.19 3.41
CA LYS A 350 -25.76 -15.96 3.36
C LYS A 350 -25.48 -16.52 1.96
N GLU A 351 -26.49 -17.05 1.29
CA GLU A 351 -26.34 -17.57 -0.07
C GLU A 351 -26.11 -16.45 -1.09
N CYS A 352 -26.81 -15.32 -0.97
CA CYS A 352 -26.54 -14.13 -1.79
C CYS A 352 -25.10 -13.63 -1.61
N MET A 353 -24.65 -13.46 -0.37
CA MET A 353 -23.27 -13.06 -0.06
C MET A 353 -22.24 -14.02 -0.69
N ALA A 354 -22.41 -15.33 -0.52
CA ALA A 354 -21.45 -16.33 -1.02
C ALA A 354 -21.45 -16.47 -2.55
N LYS A 355 -22.60 -16.27 -3.21
CA LYS A 355 -22.76 -16.47 -4.66
C LYS A 355 -22.58 -15.21 -5.49
N CYS A 356 -22.82 -14.03 -4.94
CA CYS A 356 -22.70 -12.78 -5.67
C CYS A 356 -21.33 -12.12 -5.51
N ASN A 357 -20.62 -12.34 -4.40
CA ASN A 357 -19.20 -11.97 -4.24
C ASN A 357 -18.22 -13.03 -4.79
N ASN A 358 -18.69 -13.85 -5.74
CA ASN A 358 -17.87 -14.82 -6.45
C ASN A 358 -18.25 -14.80 -7.93
N MET A 359 -17.33 -14.32 -8.77
CA MET A 359 -17.62 -14.01 -10.16
C MET A 359 -17.96 -15.23 -11.03
N HIS A 360 -17.43 -16.41 -10.70
CA HIS A 360 -17.81 -17.67 -11.36
C HIS A 360 -19.30 -18.01 -11.18
N PHE A 361 -19.97 -17.38 -10.22
CA PHE A 361 -21.39 -17.58 -9.93
C PHE A 361 -22.28 -16.37 -10.29
N LEU A 362 -21.80 -15.36 -11.03
CA LEU A 362 -22.63 -14.20 -11.45
C LEU A 362 -23.97 -14.60 -12.12
N ASN A 363 -23.96 -15.64 -12.95
CA ASN A 363 -25.18 -16.15 -13.59
C ASN A 363 -26.14 -16.81 -12.57
N GLN A 364 -25.61 -17.48 -11.53
CA GLN A 364 -26.40 -18.03 -10.43
C GLN A 364 -26.92 -16.92 -9.51
N CYS A 365 -26.11 -15.91 -9.18
CA CYS A 365 -26.52 -14.72 -8.44
C CYS A 365 -27.73 -14.01 -9.10
N LYS A 366 -27.68 -13.81 -10.43
CA LYS A 366 -28.80 -13.27 -11.22
C LYS A 366 -30.04 -14.17 -11.16
N GLN A 367 -29.88 -15.49 -11.28
CA GLN A 367 -30.99 -16.46 -11.15
C GLN A 367 -31.61 -16.48 -9.74
N MET A 368 -30.78 -16.30 -8.70
CA MET A 368 -31.20 -16.18 -7.30
C MET A 368 -31.89 -14.85 -7.00
N LYS A 369 -31.91 -13.88 -7.93
CA LYS A 369 -32.49 -12.54 -7.77
C LYS A 369 -31.98 -11.79 -6.53
N CYS A 370 -30.72 -12.00 -6.17
CA CYS A 370 -30.07 -11.21 -5.14
C CYS A 370 -29.86 -9.78 -5.66
N ILE A 371 -30.01 -8.80 -4.77
CA ILE A 371 -29.79 -7.37 -5.05
C ILE A 371 -28.65 -6.85 -4.18
N GLU A 372 -27.88 -5.91 -4.73
CA GLU A 372 -26.86 -5.20 -3.97
C GLU A 372 -27.54 -4.13 -3.11
N ASN A 373 -27.35 -4.21 -1.80
CA ASN A 373 -27.91 -3.26 -0.83
C ASN A 373 -26.79 -2.38 -0.26
N GLY A 374 -26.13 -1.66 -1.17
CA GLY A 374 -24.88 -0.94 -0.93
C GLY A 374 -23.68 -1.88 -0.79
N SER A 375 -22.57 -1.32 -0.29
CA SER A 375 -21.39 -2.09 0.05
C SER A 375 -21.24 -2.24 1.57
N ILE A 376 -20.90 -3.45 2.04
CA ILE A 376 -20.32 -3.63 3.39
C ILE A 376 -18.78 -3.62 3.25
N ALA A 377 -18.06 -4.29 4.12
CA ALA A 377 -16.61 -4.31 4.17
C ALA A 377 -15.98 -5.59 3.54
N GLY A 378 -15.49 -5.55 2.28
CA GLY A 378 -14.70 -6.55 1.49
C GLY A 378 -14.73 -6.68 -0.08
N VAL A 379 -14.05 -5.84 -0.90
CA VAL A 379 -13.59 -6.18 -2.30
C VAL A 379 -12.21 -5.63 -2.71
N SER A 380 -11.78 -4.45 -2.24
CA SER A 380 -10.44 -3.89 -2.54
C SER A 380 -9.61 -3.78 -1.26
N CYS A 381 -8.98 -4.88 -0.89
CA CYS A 381 -7.95 -4.88 0.13
C CYS A 381 -6.66 -4.24 -0.43
N TRP A 382 -5.96 -3.43 0.37
CA TRP A 382 -4.53 -3.28 0.17
C TRP A 382 -3.86 -4.56 0.66
N MET A 383 -3.29 -5.31 -0.27
CA MET A 383 -2.80 -6.68 -0.05
C MET A 383 -1.29 -6.69 0.07
N VAL A 384 -0.80 -7.28 1.16
CA VAL A 384 0.63 -7.42 1.43
C VAL A 384 0.99 -8.89 1.62
N CYS A 385 2.19 -9.26 1.20
CA CYS A 385 2.72 -10.61 1.31
C CYS A 385 3.83 -10.62 2.35
N VAL A 386 3.48 -11.13 3.54
CA VAL A 386 4.37 -11.21 4.71
C VAL A 386 5.10 -12.55 4.74
N ALA A 387 6.23 -12.61 5.46
CA ALA A 387 6.75 -13.92 5.86
C ALA A 387 5.73 -14.67 6.72
N PRO A 388 5.60 -16.00 6.61
CA PRO A 388 4.88 -16.78 7.61
C PRO A 388 5.52 -16.53 8.98
N LEU A 389 4.68 -16.44 10.01
CA LEU A 389 5.15 -16.58 11.39
C LEU A 389 5.98 -17.86 11.48
N GLY A 390 7.12 -17.78 12.19
CA GLY A 390 8.31 -18.59 11.91
C GLY A 390 8.14 -20.12 11.91
N PRO A 391 9.20 -20.87 11.54
CA PRO A 391 9.13 -22.32 11.25
C PRO A 391 8.56 -23.22 12.36
N GLU A 392 8.40 -22.70 13.57
CA GLU A 392 7.82 -23.37 14.74
C GLU A 392 6.28 -23.25 14.82
N LEU A 393 5.67 -22.41 13.98
CA LEU A 393 4.22 -22.17 13.92
C LEU A 393 3.54 -22.67 12.63
N CYS A 394 4.24 -22.64 11.48
CA CYS A 394 3.77 -23.23 10.22
C CYS A 394 4.92 -23.78 9.34
N PRO A 395 5.14 -25.11 9.30
CA PRO A 395 6.04 -25.70 8.31
C PRO A 395 5.43 -25.66 6.90
N ALA A 396 6.30 -25.64 5.87
CA ALA A 396 5.88 -25.50 4.47
C ALA A 396 5.02 -26.68 3.95
N PRO A 397 4.15 -26.45 2.94
CA PRO A 397 3.28 -27.50 2.38
C PRO A 397 4.06 -28.74 1.92
N GLY A 398 3.58 -29.93 2.27
CA GLY A 398 4.24 -31.20 1.98
C GLY A 398 5.39 -31.56 2.92
N LYS A 399 5.56 -30.83 4.04
CA LYS A 399 6.47 -31.19 5.15
C LYS A 399 5.74 -31.27 6.50
N GLU A 400 4.44 -31.59 6.49
CA GLU A 400 3.63 -31.71 7.70
C GLU A 400 4.09 -32.92 8.53
N VAL A 401 4.82 -32.65 9.61
CA VAL A 401 5.06 -33.63 10.68
C VAL A 401 4.62 -33.00 11.99
N CYS A 402 3.37 -33.25 12.39
CA CYS A 402 2.83 -32.70 13.63
C CYS A 402 3.64 -33.18 14.84
N LYS A 403 4.09 -32.23 15.66
CA LYS A 403 4.48 -32.41 17.05
C LYS A 403 3.93 -31.27 17.87
#